data_AF-A0A5B0D585-F1
#
_entry.id   AF-A0A5B0D585-F1
#
_cell.length_a   1.000
_cell.length_b   1.000
_cell.length_c   1.000
_cell.angle_alpha   90.00
_cell.angle_beta   90.00
_cell.angle_gamma   90.00
#
_symmetry.space_group_name_H-M   'P 1'
#
loop_
_entity.id
_entity.type
_entity.pdbx_description
1 polymer ?
#
loop_
_entity_poly.entity_id
_entity_poly.type
_entity_poly.pdbx_seq_one_letter_code
_entity_poly.pdbx_strand_id
1 'polypeptide(L)'
;MARLCATLLMCLLSSLNSVHAAPGPHPHWSVGFHELSFLDPLDLQPVADPRVHALLLMAPLSLKFGRHTLADVHVPVLLYSGDGDKLVAFDKNAAALARKLPIAPDFKLLAGAGHFVFMAPCNEEQIIAMPALCTDADGVDREDIHRNMISEAGHFFSHALGKPTRAGMQTADQ
;
A
#
# COMPACT_ATOMS: atom_id res chain seq x y z
N MET A 1 47.67 -29.31 -23.98
CA MET A 1 46.76 -28.72 -22.97
C MET A 1 46.54 -27.20 -23.14
N ALA A 2 47.52 -26.42 -23.63
CA ALA A 2 47.34 -24.97 -23.83
C ALA A 2 46.31 -24.56 -24.92
N ARG A 3 46.09 -25.40 -25.94
CA ARG A 3 45.17 -25.08 -27.05
C ARG A 3 43.67 -25.18 -26.69
N LEU A 4 43.30 -26.01 -25.71
CA LEU A 4 41.91 -26.11 -25.24
C LEU A 4 41.50 -24.93 -24.34
N CYS A 5 42.43 -24.40 -23.52
CA CYS A 5 42.14 -23.21 -22.72
C CYS A 5 41.90 -21.98 -23.59
N ALA A 6 42.66 -21.82 -24.68
CA ALA A 6 42.51 -20.68 -25.58
C ALA A 6 41.15 -20.66 -26.29
N THR A 7 40.64 -21.83 -26.71
CA THR A 7 39.31 -21.94 -27.33
C THR A 7 38.18 -21.73 -26.32
N LEU A 8 38.33 -22.21 -25.08
CA LEU A 8 37.33 -22.01 -24.04
C LEU A 8 37.22 -20.53 -23.62
N LEU A 9 38.34 -19.81 -23.56
CA LEU A 9 38.35 -18.37 -23.25
C LEU A 9 37.69 -17.54 -24.35
N MET A 10 37.94 -17.86 -25.63
CA MET A 10 37.27 -17.18 -26.75
C MET A 10 35.77 -17.42 -26.77
N CYS A 11 35.30 -18.63 -26.43
CA CYS A 11 33.86 -18.91 -26.33
C CYS A 11 33.17 -18.13 -25.20
N LEU A 12 33.86 -17.90 -24.07
CA LEU A 12 33.34 -17.13 -22.94
C LEU A 12 33.32 -15.61 -23.19
N LEU A 13 34.23 -15.10 -24.01
CA LEU A 13 34.25 -13.68 -24.39
C LEU A 13 33.19 -13.35 -25.46
N SER A 14 32.86 -14.31 -26.33
CA SER A 14 31.84 -14.14 -27.39
C SER A 14 30.40 -14.31 -26.91
N SER A 15 30.17 -14.77 -25.66
CA SER A 15 28.82 -14.93 -25.09
C SER A 15 28.30 -13.69 -24.36
N LEU A 16 29.11 -12.63 -24.24
CA LEU A 16 28.71 -11.32 -23.73
C LEU A 16 27.99 -10.52 -24.83
N ASN A 17 26.87 -11.05 -25.34
CA ASN A 17 25.91 -10.23 -26.05
C ASN A 17 25.20 -9.38 -25.02
N SER A 18 25.65 -8.14 -24.84
CA SER A 18 24.93 -7.13 -24.07
C SER A 18 23.54 -6.97 -24.68
N VAL A 19 22.51 -7.49 -24.00
CA VAL A 19 21.12 -7.26 -24.38
C VAL A 19 20.78 -5.83 -23.97
N HIS A 20 21.06 -4.86 -24.85
CA HIS A 20 20.49 -3.53 -24.70
C HIS A 20 19.01 -3.63 -25.04
N ALA A 21 18.16 -3.66 -24.02
CA ALA A 21 16.75 -3.34 -24.19
C ALA A 21 16.66 -1.85 -24.50
N ALA A 22 16.68 -1.49 -25.78
CA ALA A 22 16.29 -0.15 -26.18
C ALA A 22 14.79 0.00 -25.89
N PRO A 23 14.34 1.05 -25.17
CA PRO A 23 12.92 1.32 -25.06
C PRO A 23 12.35 1.46 -26.47
N GLY A 24 11.36 0.64 -26.80
CA GLY A 24 10.65 0.76 -28.07
C GLY A 24 10.12 2.20 -28.23
N PRO A 25 10.02 2.73 -29.46
CA PRO A 25 9.47 4.05 -29.69
C PRO A 25 8.13 4.17 -28.94
N HIS A 26 8.01 5.23 -28.12
CA HIS A 26 6.81 5.47 -27.32
C HIS A 26 5.57 5.31 -28.20
N PRO A 27 4.56 4.52 -27.80
CA PRO A 27 3.31 4.52 -28.51
C PRO A 27 2.78 5.95 -28.50
N HIS A 28 2.51 6.48 -29.69
CA HIS A 28 1.73 7.70 -29.83
C HIS A 28 0.35 7.36 -29.25
N TRP A 29 0.09 7.80 -28.04
CA TRP A 29 -1.27 7.79 -27.53
C TRP A 29 -1.96 8.97 -28.19
N SER A 30 -2.94 8.69 -29.05
CA SER A 30 -3.85 9.71 -29.51
C SER A 30 -4.80 10.03 -28.37
N VAL A 31 -4.83 11.27 -27.90
CA VAL A 31 -5.96 11.79 -27.12
C VAL A 31 -7.13 11.99 -28.09
N GLY A 32 -7.85 10.90 -28.34
CA GLY A 32 -9.14 10.91 -29.02
C GLY A 32 -10.23 10.59 -28.02
N PHE A 33 -11.33 11.33 -28.07
CA PHE A 33 -12.56 10.90 -27.41
C PHE A 33 -13.15 9.77 -28.26
N HIS A 34 -13.08 8.55 -27.75
CA HIS A 34 -13.83 7.42 -28.29
C HIS A 34 -15.09 7.26 -27.46
N GLU A 35 -16.25 7.38 -28.08
CA GLU A 35 -17.51 7.00 -27.46
C GLU A 35 -17.46 5.51 -27.14
N LEU A 36 -17.52 5.17 -25.86
CA LEU A 36 -17.56 3.78 -25.41
C LEU A 36 -18.96 3.24 -25.73
N SER A 37 -19.02 2.19 -26.54
CA SER A 37 -20.27 1.47 -26.86
C SER A 37 -20.67 0.45 -25.79
N PHE A 38 -19.98 0.46 -24.65
CA PHE A 38 -20.26 -0.36 -23.47
C PHE A 38 -20.37 0.56 -22.25
N LEU A 39 -21.17 0.15 -21.27
CA LEU A 39 -21.27 0.85 -19.98
C LEU A 39 -19.87 0.97 -19.37
N ASP A 40 -19.47 2.18 -19.01
CA ASP A 40 -18.23 2.38 -18.27
C ASP A 40 -18.40 1.63 -16.92
N PRO A 41 -17.50 0.70 -16.55
CA PRO A 41 -17.53 0.09 -15.23
C PRO A 41 -17.50 1.10 -14.07
N LEU A 42 -17.09 2.35 -14.33
CA LEU A 42 -17.16 3.48 -13.40
C LEU A 42 -18.54 4.14 -13.32
N ASP A 43 -19.45 3.88 -14.26
CA ASP A 43 -20.87 4.24 -14.17
C ASP A 43 -21.65 3.28 -13.24
N LEU A 44 -21.01 2.22 -12.75
CA LEU A 44 -21.59 1.27 -11.82
C LEU A 44 -21.52 1.81 -10.40
N GLN A 45 -22.64 1.70 -9.69
CA GLN A 45 -22.72 1.93 -8.24
C GLN A 45 -21.59 1.17 -7.53
N PRO A 46 -20.99 1.72 -6.45
CA PRO A 46 -19.92 1.04 -5.73
C PRO A 46 -20.39 -0.34 -5.23
N VAL A 47 -19.74 -1.41 -5.72
CA VAL A 47 -20.00 -2.80 -5.32
C VAL A 47 -18.86 -3.30 -4.45
N ALA A 48 -19.18 -3.93 -3.33
CA ALA A 48 -18.19 -4.61 -2.50
C ALA A 48 -17.62 -5.83 -3.24
N ASP A 49 -16.29 -5.95 -3.29
CA ASP A 49 -15.64 -7.15 -3.83
C ASP A 49 -15.57 -8.22 -2.73
N PRO A 50 -16.30 -9.36 -2.87
CA PRO A 50 -16.37 -10.38 -1.83
C PRO A 50 -15.05 -11.11 -1.59
N ARG A 51 -14.01 -10.87 -2.41
CA ARG A 51 -12.67 -11.46 -2.23
C ARG A 51 -11.78 -10.66 -1.30
N VAL A 52 -12.15 -9.41 -1.00
CA VAL A 52 -11.40 -8.53 -0.09
C VAL A 52 -11.89 -8.81 1.33
N HIS A 53 -11.01 -9.36 2.17
CA HIS A 53 -11.38 -9.82 3.51
C HIS A 53 -10.77 -9.03 4.67
N ALA A 54 -9.87 -8.08 4.40
CA ALA A 54 -9.24 -7.23 5.41
C ALA A 54 -8.72 -5.94 4.78
N LEU A 55 -8.68 -4.85 5.55
CA LEU A 55 -8.21 -3.53 5.08
C LEU A 55 -7.11 -3.00 6.01
N LEU A 56 -5.99 -2.56 5.43
CA LEU A 56 -5.03 -1.70 6.11
C LEU A 56 -5.08 -0.33 5.43
N LEU A 57 -5.48 0.70 6.18
CA LEU A 57 -5.70 2.05 5.67
C LEU A 57 -4.69 3.02 6.30
N MET A 58 -3.97 3.79 5.47
CA MET A 58 -2.95 4.75 5.91
C MET A 58 -3.38 6.17 5.52
N ALA A 59 -3.62 7.03 6.51
CA ALA A 59 -4.14 8.39 6.34
C ALA A 59 -5.27 8.51 5.29
N PRO A 60 -6.34 7.69 5.36
CA PRO A 60 -7.35 7.63 4.31
C PRO A 60 -8.16 8.93 4.23
N LEU A 61 -8.36 9.45 3.02
CA LEU A 61 -9.39 10.46 2.76
C LEU A 61 -10.77 9.80 2.85
N SER A 62 -11.56 10.18 3.84
CA SER A 62 -12.83 9.49 4.14
C SER A 62 -14.02 10.43 4.41
N LEU A 63 -13.81 11.73 4.27
CA LEU A 63 -14.81 12.77 4.55
C LEU A 63 -16.18 12.52 3.90
N LYS A 64 -16.19 11.93 2.69
CA LYS A 64 -17.40 11.69 1.91
C LYS A 64 -18.20 10.45 2.33
N PHE A 65 -17.62 9.54 3.11
CA PHE A 65 -18.30 8.32 3.54
C PHE A 65 -19.12 8.58 4.82
N GLY A 66 -20.41 8.23 4.77
CA GLY A 66 -21.32 8.25 5.91
C GLY A 66 -21.49 6.86 6.53
N ARG A 67 -22.24 6.76 7.65
CA ARG A 67 -22.55 5.46 8.26
C ARG A 67 -23.29 4.53 7.30
N HIS A 68 -24.26 5.06 6.56
CA HIS A 68 -25.06 4.26 5.63
C HIS A 68 -24.21 3.68 4.49
N THR A 69 -23.30 4.47 3.93
CA THR A 69 -22.39 4.00 2.85
C THR A 69 -21.35 3.00 3.33
N LEU A 70 -21.11 2.94 4.64
CA LEU A 70 -20.13 2.03 5.27
C LEU A 70 -20.81 0.84 5.96
N ALA A 71 -22.15 0.73 5.89
CA ALA A 71 -22.92 -0.23 6.66
C ALA A 71 -22.51 -1.69 6.37
N ASP A 72 -22.07 -1.96 5.14
CA ASP A 72 -21.69 -3.31 4.70
C ASP A 72 -20.21 -3.64 4.88
N VAL A 73 -19.40 -2.71 5.41
CA VAL A 73 -17.95 -2.92 5.64
C VAL A 73 -17.73 -3.70 6.95
N HIS A 74 -17.85 -5.03 6.86
CA HIS A 74 -17.73 -5.95 8.01
C HIS A 74 -16.35 -6.65 8.11
N VAL A 75 -15.42 -6.32 7.22
CA VAL A 75 -14.07 -6.88 7.24
C VAL A 75 -13.23 -6.22 8.35
N PRO A 76 -12.25 -6.93 8.96
CA PRO A 76 -11.30 -6.31 9.87
C PRO A 76 -10.56 -5.14 9.22
N VAL A 77 -10.38 -4.06 9.98
CA VAL A 77 -9.70 -2.85 9.53
C VAL A 77 -8.59 -2.48 10.51
N LEU A 78 -7.36 -2.40 10.01
CA LEU A 78 -6.24 -1.72 10.66
C LEU A 78 -6.11 -0.33 10.06
N LEU A 79 -6.14 0.70 10.89
CA LEU A 79 -6.19 2.09 10.48
C LEU A 79 -5.01 2.85 11.09
N TYR A 80 -4.24 3.56 10.26
CA TYR A 80 -3.20 4.47 10.70
C TYR A 80 -3.53 5.91 10.29
N SER A 81 -3.17 6.86 11.14
CA SER A 81 -3.18 8.29 10.82
C SER A 81 -2.17 9.01 11.69
N GLY A 82 -1.64 10.14 11.21
CA GLY A 82 -0.86 11.05 12.03
C GLY A 82 -1.72 12.19 12.55
N ASP A 83 -1.54 12.61 13.81
CA ASP A 83 -2.25 13.77 14.36
C ASP A 83 -1.67 15.12 13.87
N GLY A 84 -0.48 15.09 13.27
CA GLY A 84 0.16 16.20 12.58
C GLY A 84 -0.25 16.34 11.10
N ASP A 85 -1.17 15.51 10.60
CA ASP A 85 -1.63 15.56 9.22
C ASP A 85 -2.44 16.83 8.91
N LYS A 86 -1.87 17.71 8.10
CA LYS A 86 -2.48 18.98 7.65
C LYS A 86 -3.20 18.88 6.30
N LEU A 87 -2.99 17.79 5.54
CA LEU A 87 -3.60 17.59 4.23
C LEU A 87 -4.93 16.84 4.35
N VAL A 88 -4.92 15.78 5.15
CA VAL A 88 -6.06 14.92 5.42
C VAL A 88 -6.29 14.91 6.93
N ALA A 89 -6.75 16.05 7.44
CA ALA A 89 -6.97 16.28 8.88
C ALA A 89 -7.66 15.07 9.55
N PHE A 90 -6.99 14.47 10.53
CA PHE A 90 -7.35 13.15 11.04
C PHE A 90 -8.75 13.12 11.69
N ASP A 91 -9.15 14.22 12.32
CA ASP A 91 -10.42 14.39 13.04
C ASP A 91 -11.64 14.21 12.12
N LYS A 92 -11.53 14.76 10.90
CA LYS A 92 -12.54 14.72 9.83
C LYS A 92 -12.44 13.48 8.95
N ASN A 93 -11.30 12.80 8.99
CA ASN A 93 -10.99 11.64 8.15
C ASN A 93 -10.85 10.37 8.98
N ALA A 94 -9.63 9.94 9.33
CA ALA A 94 -9.40 8.66 10.00
C ALA A 94 -10.22 8.48 11.29
N ALA A 95 -10.24 9.46 12.19
CA ALA A 95 -11.02 9.37 13.41
C ALA A 95 -12.53 9.38 13.14
N ALA A 96 -13.00 10.15 12.16
CA ALA A 96 -14.40 10.12 11.76
C ALA A 96 -14.80 8.78 11.13
N LEU A 97 -13.93 8.20 10.29
CA LEU A 97 -14.11 6.88 9.69
C LEU A 97 -14.20 5.80 10.76
N ALA A 98 -13.28 5.80 11.72
CA ALA A 98 -13.27 4.85 12.84
C ALA A 98 -14.59 4.85 13.61
N ARG A 99 -15.23 6.02 13.80
CA ARG A 99 -16.55 6.13 14.45
C ARG A 99 -17.72 5.71 13.56
N LYS A 100 -17.56 5.75 12.24
CA LYS A 100 -18.63 5.49 11.25
C LYS A 100 -18.68 4.03 10.80
N LEU A 101 -17.57 3.30 10.87
CA LEU A 101 -17.52 1.88 10.57
C LEU A 101 -18.44 1.08 11.53
N PRO A 102 -19.09 0.00 11.05
CA PRO A 102 -19.96 -0.82 11.88
C PRO A 102 -19.17 -1.65 12.91
N ILE A 103 -17.93 -2.02 12.57
CA ILE A 103 -16.97 -2.67 13.47
C ILE A 103 -15.84 -1.68 13.73
N ALA A 104 -15.51 -1.45 15.01
CA ALA A 104 -14.43 -0.55 15.37
C ALA A 104 -13.09 -1.09 14.81
N PRO A 105 -12.30 -0.26 14.10
CA PRO A 105 -10.99 -0.67 13.60
C PRO A 105 -9.97 -0.74 14.74
N ASP A 106 -8.87 -1.48 14.53
CA ASP A 106 -7.64 -1.23 15.29
C ASP A 106 -7.04 0.08 14.77
N PHE A 107 -7.13 1.16 15.56
CA PHE A 107 -6.72 2.50 15.16
C PHE A 107 -5.43 2.92 15.84
N LYS A 108 -4.37 3.11 15.04
CA LYS A 108 -3.07 3.63 15.46
C LYS A 108 -2.95 5.10 15.08
N LEU A 109 -2.83 5.96 16.08
CA LEU A 109 -2.55 7.38 15.90
C LEU A 109 -1.06 7.63 16.15
N LEU A 110 -0.35 8.14 15.14
CA LEU A 110 1.07 8.45 15.19
C LEU A 110 1.26 9.91 15.62
N ALA A 111 1.84 10.11 16.81
CA ALA A 111 2.04 11.43 17.37
C ALA A 111 3.04 12.26 16.53
N GLY A 112 2.68 13.50 16.22
CA GLY A 112 3.47 14.45 15.43
C GLY A 112 3.56 14.13 13.94
N ALA A 113 3.13 12.95 13.51
CA ALA A 113 3.34 12.48 12.16
C ALA A 113 2.46 13.24 11.14
N GLY A 114 3.07 13.66 10.03
CA GLY A 114 2.37 14.29 8.91
C GLY A 114 1.83 13.28 7.89
N HIS A 115 1.13 13.78 6.87
CA HIS A 115 0.51 12.95 5.83
C HIS A 115 1.51 12.02 5.11
N PHE A 116 2.68 12.55 4.79
CA PHE A 116 3.67 11.86 3.96
C PHE A 116 4.55 10.87 4.73
N VAL A 117 4.34 10.71 6.03
CA VAL A 117 5.07 9.72 6.84
C VAL A 117 4.88 8.29 6.30
N PHE A 118 3.77 8.02 5.61
CA PHE A 118 3.46 6.70 5.03
C PHE A 118 4.15 6.46 3.68
N MET A 119 4.76 7.48 3.07
CA MET A 119 5.59 7.29 1.87
C MET A 119 6.92 6.64 2.25
N ALA A 120 7.52 5.91 1.30
CA ALA A 120 8.84 5.31 1.50
C ALA A 120 9.87 6.37 1.94
N PRO A 121 10.85 6.00 2.79
CA PRO A 121 11.97 6.88 3.12
C PRO A 121 12.67 7.39 1.86
N CYS A 122 12.99 8.68 1.85
CA CYS A 122 13.65 9.33 0.72
C CYS A 122 15.16 9.12 0.76
N ASN A 123 15.79 9.05 -0.41
CA ASN A 123 17.25 9.15 -0.53
C ASN A 123 17.72 10.61 -0.50
N GLU A 124 19.04 10.83 -0.48
CA GLU A 124 19.64 12.17 -0.40
C GLU A 124 19.20 13.11 -1.54
N GLU A 125 19.17 12.61 -2.77
CA GLU A 125 18.73 13.39 -3.94
C GLU A 125 17.25 13.82 -3.80
N GLN A 126 16.39 12.92 -3.33
CA GLN A 126 14.97 13.18 -3.10
C GLN A 126 14.75 14.18 -1.97
N ILE A 127 15.52 14.09 -0.88
CA ILE A 127 15.42 15.07 0.23
C ILE A 127 15.67 16.48 -0.28
N ILE A 128 16.66 16.66 -1.16
CA ILE A 128 16.98 17.96 -1.76
C ILE A 128 15.89 18.40 -2.75
N ALA A 129 15.40 17.49 -3.59
CA ALA A 129 14.46 17.80 -4.66
C ALA A 129 13.01 18.04 -4.16
N MET A 130 12.60 17.36 -3.08
CA MET A 130 11.22 17.36 -2.57
C MET A 130 11.16 17.38 -1.04
N PRO A 131 11.76 18.41 -0.38
CA PRO A 131 11.83 18.46 1.08
C PRO A 131 10.45 18.44 1.75
N ALA A 132 9.40 18.97 1.10
CA ALA A 132 8.03 18.95 1.63
C ALA A 132 7.43 17.54 1.79
N LEU A 133 7.92 16.54 1.05
CA LEU A 133 7.49 15.14 1.15
C LEU A 133 8.44 14.31 2.02
N CYS A 134 9.71 14.73 2.09
CA CYS A 134 10.78 13.95 2.69
C CYS A 134 11.20 14.41 4.09
N THR A 135 10.81 15.61 4.50
CA THR A 135 11.10 16.14 5.84
C THR A 135 9.91 15.95 6.74
N ASP A 136 10.05 15.07 7.73
CA ASP A 136 9.04 14.89 8.79
C ASP A 136 9.22 15.93 9.91
N ALA A 137 8.22 16.01 10.80
CA ALA A 137 8.29 16.90 11.96
C ALA A 137 9.35 16.43 12.98
N ASP A 138 9.83 17.35 13.79
CA ASP A 138 10.80 17.04 14.86
C ASP A 138 10.28 15.90 15.76
N GLY A 139 11.12 14.89 15.98
CA GLY A 139 10.79 13.70 16.78
C GLY A 139 10.02 12.61 16.04
N VAL A 140 9.65 12.80 14.77
CA VAL A 140 9.05 11.75 13.93
C VAL A 140 10.16 10.96 13.25
N ASP A 141 10.31 9.69 13.64
CA ASP A 141 11.20 8.74 12.96
C ASP A 141 10.39 7.90 11.96
N ARG A 142 10.42 8.31 10.69
CA ARG A 142 9.72 7.61 9.61
C ARG A 142 10.20 6.16 9.44
N GLU A 143 11.49 5.91 9.56
CA GLU A 143 12.02 4.56 9.34
C GLU A 143 11.56 3.61 10.44
N ASP A 144 11.54 4.08 11.69
CA ASP A 144 11.04 3.29 12.81
C ASP A 144 9.53 3.02 12.70
N ILE A 145 8.76 4.05 12.35
CA ILE A 145 7.34 3.92 12.05
C ILE A 145 7.10 2.85 10.97
N HIS A 146 7.88 2.86 9.88
CA HIS A 146 7.76 1.86 8.82
C HIS A 146 8.13 0.46 9.29
N ARG A 147 9.23 0.29 10.04
CA ARG A 147 9.62 -1.01 10.59
C ARG A 147 8.52 -1.61 11.47
N ASN A 148 7.97 -0.80 12.38
CA ASN A 148 6.87 -1.22 13.25
C ASN A 148 5.61 -1.54 12.44
N MET A 149 5.20 -0.64 11.54
CA MET A 149 4.02 -0.83 10.69
C MET A 149 4.11 -2.06 9.79
N ILE A 150 5.29 -2.38 9.24
CA ILE A 150 5.52 -3.60 8.46
C ILE A 150 5.29 -4.85 9.30
N SER A 151 5.83 -4.88 10.53
CA SER A 151 5.62 -6.00 11.46
C SER A 151 4.15 -6.14 11.83
N GLU A 152 3.49 -5.02 12.19
CA GLU A 152 2.06 -4.99 12.53
C GLU A 152 1.18 -5.41 11.35
N ALA A 153 1.47 -4.96 10.12
CA ALA A 153 0.77 -5.37 8.92
C ALA A 153 0.88 -6.89 8.70
N GLY A 154 2.08 -7.45 8.88
CA GLY A 154 2.32 -8.90 8.81
C GLY A 154 1.47 -9.67 9.83
N HIS A 155 1.43 -9.23 11.08
CA HIS A 155 0.59 -9.83 12.12
C HIS A 155 -0.91 -9.69 11.80
N PHE A 156 -1.35 -8.50 11.43
CA PHE A 156 -2.74 -8.20 11.10
C PHE A 156 -3.25 -9.07 9.96
N PHE A 157 -2.55 -9.11 8.82
CA PHE A 157 -2.99 -9.90 7.68
C PHE A 157 -2.87 -11.41 7.93
N SER A 158 -1.85 -11.87 8.66
CA SER A 158 -1.74 -13.28 9.04
C SER A 158 -2.92 -13.74 9.90
N HIS A 159 -3.39 -12.88 10.80
CA HIS A 159 -4.56 -13.17 11.64
C HIS A 159 -5.88 -13.05 10.85
N ALA A 160 -6.08 -11.94 10.13
CA ALA A 160 -7.33 -11.65 9.44
C ALA A 160 -7.58 -12.58 8.22
N LEU A 161 -6.51 -13.05 7.57
CA LEU A 161 -6.58 -13.93 6.39
C LEU A 161 -6.20 -15.38 6.70
N GLY A 162 -5.81 -15.67 7.95
CA GLY A 162 -5.44 -17.01 8.39
C GLY A 162 -6.62 -17.98 8.30
N LYS A 163 -6.37 -19.20 7.82
CA LYS A 163 -7.39 -20.26 7.86
C LYS A 163 -7.62 -20.66 9.33
N PRO A 164 -8.88 -20.82 9.79
CA PRO A 164 -9.15 -21.40 11.09
C PRO A 164 -8.48 -22.77 11.15
N THR A 165 -7.50 -22.94 12.03
CA THR A 165 -6.89 -24.24 12.27
C THR A 165 -7.84 -25.06 13.14
N ARG A 166 -8.20 -26.27 12.68
CA ARG A 166 -9.06 -27.22 13.43
C ARG A 166 -8.57 -27.55 14.85
N ALA A 167 -7.34 -27.18 15.21
CA ALA A 167 -6.75 -27.38 16.53
C ALA A 167 -7.50 -26.63 17.65
N GLY A 168 -8.17 -25.51 17.36
CA GLY A 168 -8.97 -24.77 18.36
C GLY A 168 -10.35 -25.37 18.65
N MET A 169 -10.79 -26.38 17.89
CA MET A 169 -12.11 -26.99 18.03
C MET A 169 -12.08 -28.31 18.83
N GLN A 170 -10.91 -28.77 19.28
CA GLN A 170 -10.75 -29.99 20.07
C GLN A 170 -10.66 -29.75 21.59
N THR A 171 -10.62 -28.50 22.05
CA THR A 171 -10.52 -28.17 23.48
C THR A 171 -11.85 -27.73 24.11
N ALA A 172 -12.97 -27.80 23.39
CA ALA A 172 -14.29 -27.41 23.90
C ALA A 172 -15.17 -28.59 24.35
N ASP A 173 -14.72 -29.84 24.17
CA ASP A 173 -15.44 -31.06 24.57
C ASP A 173 -14.64 -31.93 25.56
N GLN A 174 -14.11 -31.32 26.63
CA GLN A 174 -13.64 -32.04 27.83
C GLN A 174 -14.13 -31.37 29.11
#